data_AF-Q9YDK7-F1
#
_entry.id   AF-Q9YDK7-F1
#
_cell.length_a   1.000
_cell.length_b   1.000
_cell.length_c   1.000
_cell.angle_alpha   90.00
_cell.angle_beta   90.00
_cell.angle_gamma   90.00
#
_symmetry.space_group_name_H-M   'P 1'
#
loop_
_entity.id
_entity.type
_entity.pdbx_description
1 polymer ?
#
loop_
_entity_poly.entity_id
_entity_poly.type
_entity_poly.pdbx_seq_one_letter_code
_entity_poly.pdbx_strand_id
1 'polypeptide(L)'
;MAGLGRRWVLYKEAKRVLEDIGELRLHSPKTIYTGDMEEALEEGSEVFRLIESGGNPGWYAVRRPYSGVNIEFYLLSRMSAALRLRMMELNKLYVTGLDYFHKRLDSAVSRAYSLVEA
;
A
#
# COMPACT_ATOMS: atom_id res chain seq x y z
N MET A 1 9.65 -25.20 14.35
CA MET A 1 9.43 -25.38 12.89
C MET A 1 8.20 -24.66 12.34
N ALA A 2 7.16 -24.32 13.14
CA ALA A 2 5.95 -23.64 12.63
C ALA A 2 6.12 -22.16 12.19
N GLY A 3 7.20 -21.48 12.61
CA GLY A 3 7.42 -20.06 12.32
C GLY A 3 7.93 -19.74 10.91
N LEU A 4 8.69 -20.65 10.30
CA LEU A 4 9.29 -20.45 8.97
C LEU A 4 8.25 -20.54 7.84
N GLY A 5 7.32 -21.51 7.92
CA GLY A 5 6.25 -21.66 6.93
C GLY A 5 5.28 -20.47 6.93
N ARG A 6 4.92 -19.94 8.10
CA ARG A 6 4.02 -18.78 8.22
C ARG A 6 4.64 -17.51 7.67
N ARG A 7 5.96 -17.32 7.85
CA ARG A 7 6.69 -16.17 7.30
C ARG A 7 6.76 -16.25 5.77
N TRP A 8 7.07 -17.42 5.21
CA TRP A 8 7.13 -17.59 3.76
C TRP A 8 5.79 -17.29 3.07
N VAL A 9 4.68 -17.77 3.63
CA VAL A 9 3.33 -17.47 3.12
C VAL A 9 3.05 -15.97 3.15
N LEU A 10 3.41 -15.28 4.25
CA LEU A 10 3.18 -13.85 4.38
C LEU A 10 3.99 -13.00 3.38
N TYR A 11 5.23 -13.39 3.11
CA TYR A 11 6.06 -12.70 2.11
C TYR A 11 5.59 -12.97 0.68
N LYS A 12 5.10 -14.19 0.39
CA LYS A 12 4.44 -14.50 -0.87
C LYS A 12 3.20 -13.64 -1.08
N GLU A 13 2.40 -13.47 -0.03
CA GLU A 13 1.22 -12.61 -0.05
C GLU A 13 1.59 -11.14 -0.28
N ALA A 14 2.63 -10.66 0.40
CA ALA A 14 3.15 -9.31 0.20
C ALA A 14 3.55 -9.05 -1.26
N LYS A 15 4.24 -10.02 -1.87
CA LYS A 15 4.65 -9.92 -3.26
C LYS A 15 3.45 -9.86 -4.20
N ARG A 16 2.44 -10.71 -4.01
CA ARG A 16 1.19 -10.67 -4.79
C ARG A 16 0.56 -9.28 -4.72
N VAL A 17 0.38 -8.75 -3.52
CA VAL A 17 -0.24 -7.43 -3.34
C VAL A 17 0.57 -6.31 -4.00
N LEU A 18 1.91 -6.38 -3.94
CA LEU A 18 2.76 -5.40 -4.64
C LEU A 18 2.68 -5.51 -6.17
N GLU A 19 2.52 -6.71 -6.71
CA GLU A 19 2.29 -6.94 -8.14
C GLU A 19 0.91 -6.37 -8.55
N ASP A 20 -0.14 -6.62 -7.76
CA ASP A 20 -1.48 -6.10 -8.01
C ASP A 20 -1.52 -4.56 -7.97
N ILE A 21 -0.92 -3.94 -6.95
CA ILE A 21 -0.78 -2.47 -6.87
C ILE A 21 0.01 -1.94 -8.08
N GLY A 22 1.07 -2.65 -8.48
CA GLY A 22 1.90 -2.30 -9.63
C GLY A 22 1.09 -2.28 -10.94
N GLU A 23 0.27 -3.31 -11.17
CA GLU A 23 -0.60 -3.40 -12.34
C GLU A 23 -1.67 -2.31 -12.31
N LEU A 24 -2.36 -2.11 -11.19
CA LEU A 24 -3.38 -1.07 -11.05
C LEU A 24 -2.82 0.33 -11.28
N ARG A 25 -1.55 0.56 -10.93
CA ARG A 25 -0.87 1.84 -11.16
C ARG A 25 -0.70 2.13 -12.66
N LEU A 26 -0.43 1.12 -13.49
CA LEU A 26 -0.30 1.29 -14.94
C LEU A 26 -1.60 1.75 -15.61
N HIS A 27 -2.74 1.39 -15.02
CA HIS A 27 -4.08 1.76 -15.52
C HIS A 27 -4.70 2.96 -14.81
N SER A 28 -3.94 3.69 -14.01
CA SER A 28 -4.41 4.91 -13.35
C SER A 28 -4.59 6.07 -14.35
N PRO A 29 -5.56 6.99 -14.18
CA PRO A 29 -6.44 7.19 -13.02
C PRO A 29 -7.69 6.31 -12.97
N LYS A 30 -7.92 5.43 -13.96
CA LYS A 30 -9.15 4.63 -14.06
C LYS A 30 -9.35 3.71 -12.86
N THR A 31 -8.28 3.10 -12.36
CA THR A 31 -8.30 2.21 -11.18
C THR A 31 -8.57 2.94 -9.87
N ILE A 32 -8.28 4.25 -9.80
CA ILE A 32 -8.71 5.10 -8.69
C ILE A 32 -10.21 5.36 -8.82
N TYR A 33 -10.69 5.64 -10.03
CA TYR A 33 -12.11 5.91 -10.28
C TYR A 33 -13.02 4.71 -9.95
N THR A 34 -12.59 3.48 -10.28
CA THR A 34 -13.34 2.25 -9.99
C THR A 34 -13.29 1.83 -8.53
N GLY A 35 -12.29 2.26 -7.77
CA GLY A 35 -12.07 1.86 -6.37
C GLY A 35 -11.04 0.74 -6.20
N ASP A 36 -10.66 0.06 -7.27
CA ASP A 36 -9.73 -1.08 -7.22
C ASP A 36 -8.39 -0.71 -6.56
N MET A 37 -7.88 0.51 -6.83
CA MET A 37 -6.65 1.01 -6.20
C MET A 37 -6.81 1.25 -4.69
N GLU A 38 -7.99 1.70 -4.24
CA GLU A 38 -8.30 1.90 -2.81
C GLU A 38 -8.27 0.56 -2.05
N GLU A 39 -8.92 -0.46 -2.61
CA GLU A 39 -9.01 -1.80 -2.03
C GLU A 39 -7.64 -2.49 -1.97
N ALA A 40 -6.87 -2.46 -3.06
CA ALA A 40 -5.54 -3.06 -3.09
C ALA A 40 -4.57 -2.43 -2.08
N LEU A 41 -4.65 -1.12 -1.87
CA LEU A 41 -3.84 -0.42 -0.87
C LEU A 41 -4.28 -0.73 0.56
N GLU A 42 -5.58 -0.93 0.80
CA GLU A 42 -6.08 -1.35 2.12
C GLU A 42 -5.62 -2.78 2.44
N GLU A 43 -5.68 -3.69 1.46
CA GLU A 43 -5.13 -5.03 1.58
C GLU A 43 -3.61 -4.99 1.85
N GLY A 44 -2.87 -4.17 1.11
CA GLY A 44 -1.45 -3.95 1.33
C GLY A 44 -1.13 -3.45 2.74
N SER A 45 -1.93 -2.52 3.27
CA SER A 45 -1.79 -2.06 4.64
C SER A 45 -1.89 -3.23 5.64
N GLU A 46 -2.88 -4.10 5.49
CA GLU A 46 -3.08 -5.22 6.41
C GLU A 46 -1.95 -6.25 6.33
N VAL A 47 -1.48 -6.59 5.13
CA VAL A 47 -0.37 -7.53 4.93
C VAL A 47 0.93 -6.98 5.51
N PHE A 48 1.28 -5.72 5.22
CA PHE A 48 2.51 -5.13 5.73
C PHE A 48 2.46 -4.87 7.24
N ARG A 49 1.28 -4.62 7.81
CA ARG A 49 1.11 -4.56 9.27
C ARG A 49 1.54 -5.87 9.92
N LEU A 50 1.17 -7.02 9.34
CA LEU A 50 1.57 -8.33 9.85
C LEU A 50 3.08 -8.55 9.72
N ILE A 51 3.69 -8.17 8.60
CA ILE A 51 5.15 -8.31 8.35
C ILE A 51 5.93 -7.49 9.37
N GLU A 52 5.53 -6.24 9.55
CA GLU A 52 6.19 -5.31 10.47
C GLU A 52 5.93 -5.65 11.93
N SER A 53 4.82 -6.31 12.27
CA SER A 53 4.53 -6.79 13.63
C SER A 53 5.23 -8.12 13.97
N GLY A 54 5.60 -8.92 12.96
CA GLY A 54 6.25 -10.22 13.12
C GLY A 54 7.77 -10.18 13.32
N GLY A 55 8.40 -9.00 13.23
CA GLY A 55 9.83 -8.79 13.43
C GLY A 55 10.19 -8.44 14.87
N ASN A 56 10.58 -9.45 15.67
CA ASN A 56 11.22 -9.38 17.00
C ASN A 56 10.48 -8.59 18.12
N PRO A 57 10.11 -9.24 19.25
CA PRO A 57 9.59 -8.59 20.47
C PRO A 57 10.60 -7.69 21.25
N GLY A 58 11.70 -7.27 20.63
CA GLY A 58 12.82 -6.56 21.29
C GLY A 58 13.18 -5.19 20.72
N TRP A 59 12.52 -4.74 19.65
CA TRP A 59 12.81 -3.44 19.01
C TRP A 59 11.77 -2.38 19.36
N TYR A 60 11.53 -2.20 20.66
CA TYR A 60 10.86 -1.00 21.20
C TYR A 60 11.75 0.25 21.08
N ALA A 61 12.41 0.44 19.94
CA ALA A 61 12.87 1.76 19.54
C ALA A 61 11.60 2.55 19.21
N VAL A 62 11.30 3.59 19.99
CA VAL A 62 10.24 4.58 19.80
C VAL A 62 9.72 4.57 18.35
N ARG A 63 8.66 3.79 18.08
CA ARG A 63 8.05 3.81 16.74
C ARG A 63 7.49 5.20 16.57
N ARG A 64 7.96 5.92 15.54
CA ARG A 64 7.35 7.21 15.23
C ARG A 64 5.87 6.94 14.95
N PRO A 65 4.95 7.68 15.57
CA PRO A 65 3.55 7.59 15.17
C PRO A 65 3.49 7.84 13.66
N TYR A 66 2.68 7.03 12.96
CA TYR A 66 2.53 7.08 11.50
C TYR A 66 3.77 6.69 10.68
N SER A 67 4.59 5.77 11.17
CA SER A 67 5.68 5.16 10.40
C SER A 67 5.39 3.69 10.06
N GLY A 68 5.93 3.24 8.93
CA GLY A 68 5.71 1.90 8.39
C GLY A 68 5.10 1.94 7.00
N VAL A 69 5.44 0.96 6.16
CA VAL A 69 4.84 0.76 4.84
C VAL A 69 3.35 0.48 4.97
N ASN A 70 2.95 -0.19 6.05
CA ASN A 70 1.54 -0.43 6.35
C ASN A 70 0.74 0.89 6.45
N ILE A 71 1.25 1.87 7.19
CA ILE A 71 0.61 3.18 7.36
C ILE A 71 0.62 3.96 6.04
N GLU A 72 1.70 3.87 5.26
CA GLU A 72 1.76 4.54 3.97
C GLU A 72 0.71 4.02 3.00
N PHE A 73 0.54 2.70 2.91
CA PHE A 73 -0.52 2.10 2.11
C PHE A 73 -1.92 2.47 2.64
N TYR A 74 -2.12 2.49 3.95
CA TYR A 74 -3.37 2.98 4.53
C TYR A 74 -3.68 4.42 4.12
N LEU A 75 -2.72 5.34 4.27
CA LEU A 75 -2.91 6.75 3.91
C LEU A 75 -3.12 6.94 2.41
N LEU A 76 -2.43 6.15 1.57
CA LEU A 76 -2.64 6.15 0.13
C LEU A 76 -4.02 5.60 -0.24
N SER A 77 -4.53 4.58 0.45
CA SER A 77 -5.91 4.10 0.27
C SER A 77 -6.92 5.22 0.56
N ARG A 78 -6.78 5.91 1.70
CA ARG A 78 -7.64 7.07 2.05
C ARG A 78 -7.53 8.20 1.03
N MET A 79 -6.33 8.44 0.48
CA MET A 79 -6.12 9.44 -0.56
C MET A 79 -6.76 9.02 -1.90
N SER A 80 -6.66 7.74 -2.27
CA SER A 80 -7.32 7.15 -3.44
C SER A 80 -8.83 7.35 -3.36
N ALA A 81 -9.43 7.03 -2.20
CA ALA A 81 -10.86 7.26 -1.94
C ALA A 81 -11.26 8.73 -2.11
N ALA A 82 -10.47 9.66 -1.57
CA ALA A 82 -10.73 11.10 -1.69
C ALA A 82 -10.64 11.58 -3.15
N LEU A 83 -9.64 11.10 -3.90
CA LEU A 83 -9.50 11.39 -5.33
C LEU A 83 -10.68 10.84 -6.13
N ARG A 84 -11.10 9.60 -5.85
CA ARG A 84 -12.28 8.97 -6.47
C ARG A 84 -13.54 9.80 -6.28
N LEU A 85 -13.83 10.22 -5.04
CA LEU A 85 -14.96 11.09 -4.75
C LEU A 85 -14.89 12.41 -5.53
N ARG A 86 -13.70 13.01 -5.62
CA ARG A 86 -13.50 14.24 -6.39
C ARG A 86 -13.70 14.04 -7.89
N MET A 87 -13.25 12.91 -8.43
CA MET A 87 -13.48 12.56 -9.84
C MET A 87 -14.97 12.39 -10.14
N MET A 88 -15.72 11.76 -9.23
CA MET A 88 -17.16 11.59 -9.33
C MET A 88 -17.91 12.93 -9.25
N GLU A 89 -17.54 13.79 -8.30
CA GLU A 89 -18.14 15.12 -8.12
C GLU A 89 -17.94 16.01 -9.37
N LEU A 90 -16.74 15.98 -9.96
CA LEU A 90 -16.40 16.80 -11.12
C LEU A 90 -16.72 16.14 -12.47
N ASN A 91 -17.15 14.87 -12.46
CA ASN A 91 -17.29 14.01 -13.62
C ASN A 91 -16.05 14.04 -14.54
N LYS A 92 -14.85 13.94 -13.94
CA LYS A 92 -13.55 14.00 -14.64
C LYS A 92 -12.58 13.03 -14.02
N LEU A 93 -11.87 12.28 -14.87
CA LEU A 93 -10.82 11.35 -14.42
C LEU A 93 -9.57 12.07 -13.91
N TYR A 94 -9.24 13.23 -14.47
CA TYR A 94 -8.04 13.98 -14.09
C TYR A 94 -8.40 15.09 -13.12
N VAL A 95 -7.94 14.95 -11.88
CA VAL A 95 -8.18 15.89 -10.78
C VAL A 95 -6.86 16.30 -10.11
N THR A 96 -6.85 17.47 -9.49
CA THR A 96 -5.69 17.96 -8.73
C THR A 96 -5.32 16.98 -7.62
N GLY A 97 -4.03 16.66 -7.51
CA GLY A 97 -3.50 15.74 -6.49
C GLY A 97 -3.09 14.36 -7.01
N LEU A 98 -3.46 14.00 -8.24
CA LEU A 98 -3.04 12.74 -8.88
C LEU A 98 -1.51 12.60 -8.97
N ASP A 99 -0.81 13.63 -9.44
CA ASP A 99 0.66 13.58 -9.56
C ASP A 99 1.33 13.37 -8.20
N TYR A 100 0.79 13.98 -7.15
CA TYR A 100 1.29 13.78 -5.79
C TYR A 100 1.01 12.36 -5.30
N PHE A 101 -0.19 11.84 -5.55
CA PHE A 101 -0.54 10.45 -5.23
C PHE A 101 0.43 9.47 -5.90
N HIS A 102 0.69 9.60 -7.21
CA HIS A 102 1.61 8.72 -7.93
C HIS A 102 3.03 8.75 -7.39
N LYS A 103 3.58 9.95 -7.13
CA LYS A 103 4.91 10.09 -6.52
C LYS A 103 4.99 9.41 -5.15
N ARG A 104 3.94 9.53 -4.34
CA ARG A 104 3.90 8.90 -3.00
C ARG A 104 3.72 7.39 -3.11
N LEU A 105 2.90 6.91 -4.03
CA LEU A 105 2.72 5.50 -4.32
C LEU A 105 4.03 4.83 -4.74
N ASP A 106 4.76 5.44 -5.68
CA ASP A 106 6.05 4.92 -6.14
C ASP A 106 7.07 4.81 -4.99
N SER A 107 7.08 5.81 -4.12
CA SER A 107 7.94 5.83 -2.93
C SER A 107 7.57 4.73 -1.93
N ALA A 108 6.27 4.51 -1.70
CA ALA A 108 5.78 3.47 -0.79
C ALA A 108 6.05 2.06 -1.35
N VAL A 109 5.74 1.82 -2.63
CA VAL A 109 6.00 0.54 -3.30
C VAL A 109 7.48 0.19 -3.29
N SER A 110 8.37 1.16 -3.56
CA SER A 110 9.82 0.93 -3.51
C SER A 110 10.30 0.50 -2.11
N ARG A 111 9.82 1.17 -1.05
CA ARG A 111 10.11 0.77 0.33
C ARG A 111 9.56 -0.61 0.67
N ALA A 112 8.37 -0.93 0.15
CA ALA A 112 7.73 -2.21 0.37
C ALA A 112 8.52 -3.36 -0.25
N TYR A 113 9.02 -3.22 -1.48
CA TYR A 113 9.92 -4.20 -2.10
C TYR A 113 11.20 -4.40 -1.27
N SER A 114 11.82 -3.32 -0.77
CA SER A 114 12.99 -3.44 0.13
C SER A 114 12.73 -4.22 1.41
N LEU A 115 11.49 -4.28 1.91
CA LEU A 115 11.14 -5.06 3.11
C LEU A 115 10.91 -6.55 2.81
N VAL A 116 10.49 -6.88 1.60
CA VAL A 116 10.13 -8.25 1.20
C VAL A 116 11.29 -8.98 0.54
N GLU A 117 12.20 -8.26 -0.11
CA GLU A 117 13.38 -8.81 -0.79
C GLU A 117 14.66 -8.82 0.06
N ALA A 118 14.63 -8.22 1.27
CA ALA A 118 15.73 -8.23 2.24
C ALA A 118 15.71 -9.46 3.17
#